data_AF-A0A6J4PA21-F1
#
_entry.id   AF-A0A6J4PA21-F1
#
_cell.length_a   1.000
_cell.length_b   1.000
_cell.length_c   1.000
_cell.angle_alpha   90.00
_cell.angle_beta   90.00
_cell.angle_gamma   90.00
#
_symmetry.space_group_name_H-M   'P 1'
#
loop_
_entity.id
_entity.type
_entity.pdbx_description
1 polymer ?
#
loop_
_entity_poly.entity_id
_entity_poly.type
_entity_poly.pdbx_seq_one_letter_code
_entity_poly.pdbx_strand_id
1 'polypeptide(L)' 'TDSTDRHLHAWAEVYLPGGGWRGYDPTQGLAVADRHIALVASAFSRYAAPISGSFQQANGAQSTMTYQLTIQGM' A
#
# COMPACT_ATOMS: atom_id res chain seq x y z
N THR A 1 -11.17 15.63 -10.50
CA THR A 1 -12.20 14.58 -10.36
C THR A 1 -12.10 14.03 -8.96
N ASP A 2 -12.90 14.54 -8.03
CA ASP A 2 -12.96 13.98 -6.68
C ASP A 2 -13.88 12.76 -6.76
N SER A 3 -13.29 11.58 -6.78
CA SER A 3 -14.04 10.33 -6.76
C SER A 3 -14.66 10.17 -5.37
N THR A 4 -15.95 9.88 -5.29
CA THR A 4 -16.62 9.57 -4.02
C THR A 4 -16.22 8.19 -3.47
N ASP A 5 -15.49 7.40 -4.24
CA ASP A 5 -15.08 6.06 -3.85
C ASP A 5 -13.97 6.11 -2.79
N ARG A 6 -14.16 5.35 -1.70
CA ARG A 6 -13.16 5.19 -0.65
C ARG A 6 -12.37 3.92 -0.91
N HIS A 7 -11.10 4.09 -1.26
CA HIS A 7 -10.20 2.99 -1.58
C HIS A 7 -9.45 2.54 -0.33
N LEU A 8 -9.15 1.24 -0.24
CA LEU A 8 -8.19 0.76 0.74
C LEU A 8 -6.82 1.35 0.44
N HIS A 9 -6.10 1.70 1.50
CA HIS A 9 -4.75 2.24 1.44
C HIS A 9 -3.84 1.51 2.42
N ALA A 10 -2.55 1.49 2.12
CA ALA A 10 -1.53 0.87 2.96
C ALA A 10 -0.35 1.82 3.13
N TRP A 11 0.24 1.81 4.33
CA TRP A 11 1.43 2.58 4.67
C TRP A 11 2.40 1.71 5.47
N ALA A 12 3.61 2.21 5.70
CA ALA A 12 4.60 1.57 6.56
C ALA A 12 4.62 2.24 7.94
N GLU A 13 4.83 1.46 8.99
CA GLU A 13 4.96 1.97 10.36
C GLU A 13 6.36 1.71 10.91
N VAL A 14 6.88 2.68 11.65
CA VAL A 14 8.18 2.60 12.32
C VAL A 14 7.98 2.84 13.81
N TYR A 15 8.56 1.97 14.65
CA TYR A 15 8.61 2.21 16.09
C TYR A 15 9.78 3.13 16.42
N LEU A 16 9.46 4.27 17.03
CA LEU A 16 10.44 5.22 17.54
C LEU A 16 10.50 5.10 19.07
N PRO A 17 11.69 4.87 19.67
CA PRO A 17 11.83 4.87 21.13
C PRO A 17 11.26 6.15 21.77
N GLY A 18 10.32 6.00 22.70
CA GLY A 18 9.60 7.11 23.35
C GLY A 18 8.51 7.77 22.48
N GLY A 19 8.56 7.63 21.15
CA GLY A 19 7.61 8.21 20.21
C GLY A 19 6.48 7.27 19.77
N GLY A 20 6.60 5.97 20.08
CA GLY A 20 5.64 4.93 19.70
C GLY A 20 5.70 4.59 18.21
N TRP A 21 4.65 3.92 17.73
CA TRP A 21 4.47 3.60 16.31
C TRP A 21 4.04 4.83 15.52
N ARG A 22 4.70 5.09 14.38
CA ARG A 22 4.41 6.21 13.47
C ARG A 22 4.26 5.72 12.04
N GLY A 23 3.17 6.12 11.38
CA GLY A 23 2.88 5.78 9.99
C GLY A 23 3.49 6.77 9.00
N TYR A 24 4.04 6.24 7.91
CA TYR A 24 4.61 6.99 6.79
C TYR A 24 4.11 6.43 5.46
N ASP A 25 3.63 7.32 4.60
CA ASP A 25 3.18 6.98 3.26
C ASP A 25 4.23 7.39 2.21
N PRO A 26 5.04 6.45 1.71
CA PRO A 26 6.06 6.73 0.70
C PRO A 26 5.46 7.10 -0.65
N THR A 27 4.18 6.79 -0.90
CA THR A 27 3.48 7.16 -2.14
C THR A 27 3.33 8.67 -2.25
N GLN A 28 3.12 9.33 -1.11
CA GLN A 28 2.92 10.78 -1.04
C GLN A 28 4.11 11.52 -0.42
N GLY A 29 5.07 10.80 0.17
CA GLY A 29 6.19 11.40 0.91
C GLY A 29 5.76 12.10 2.20
N LEU A 30 4.62 11.70 2.78
CA LEU A 30 4.01 12.34 3.94
C LEU A 30 3.86 11.37 5.11
N ALA A 31 3.86 11.92 6.33
CA ALA A 31 3.45 11.18 7.52
C ALA A 31 1.93 10.95 7.48
N VAL A 32 1.49 9.78 7.96
CA VAL A 32 0.06 9.46 8.07
C VAL A 32 -0.56 10.32 9.17
N ALA A 33 -1.74 10.87 8.88
CA ALA A 33 -2.47 11.78 9.76
C ALA A 33 -3.94 11.31 9.93
N ASP A 34 -4.82 12.26 10.24
CA ASP A 34 -6.22 12.09 10.65
C ASP A 34 -7.20 11.65 9.53
N ARG A 35 -6.72 11.45 8.30
CA ARG A 35 -7.55 11.10 7.15
C ARG A 35 -7.78 9.60 6.96
N HIS A 36 -7.16 8.75 7.77
CA HIS A 36 -7.22 7.30 7.66
C HIS A 36 -7.72 6.66 8.96
N ILE A 37 -8.48 5.58 8.82
CA ILE A 37 -8.83 4.69 9.94
C ILE A 37 -8.01 3.43 9.78
N ALA A 38 -7.16 3.11 10.77
CA ALA A 38 -6.37 1.89 10.77
C ALA A 38 -7.29 0.68 10.97
N LEU A 39 -7.30 -0.26 10.01
CA LEU A 39 -8.08 -1.49 10.08
C LEU A 39 -7.27 -2.67 10.62
N VAL A 40 -5.99 -2.77 10.22
CA VAL A 40 -5.09 -3.87 10.56
C VAL A 40 -3.64 -3.38 10.51
N ALA A 41 -2.78 -3.89 11.40
CA ALA A 41 -1.35 -3.66 11.38
C ALA A 41 -0.61 -5.00 11.52
N SER A 42 0.38 -5.25 10.66
CA SER A 42 1.20 -6.46 10.72
C SER A 42 2.57 -6.22 10.08
N ALA A 43 3.60 -6.88 10.62
CA ALA A 43 4.92 -6.91 10.01
C ALA A 43 4.95 -7.64 8.65
N PHE A 44 3.95 -8.47 8.35
CA PHE A 44 3.85 -9.19 7.09
C PHE A 44 2.63 -8.74 6.29
N SER A 45 2.85 -8.24 5.08
CA SER A 45 1.79 -7.70 4.20
C SER A 45 0.65 -8.69 3.96
N ARG A 46 0.93 -9.98 3.85
CA ARG A 46 -0.09 -11.04 3.67
C ARG A 46 -1.12 -11.11 4.80
N TYR A 47 -0.77 -10.69 6.01
CA TYR A 47 -1.70 -10.66 7.15
C TYR A 47 -2.53 -9.36 7.21
N ALA A 48 -2.16 -8.37 6.40
CA ALA A 48 -2.94 -7.15 6.17
C ALA A 48 -3.69 -7.18 4.83
N ALA A 49 -3.62 -8.29 4.07
CA ALA A 49 -4.28 -8.41 2.79
C ALA A 49 -5.81 -8.43 2.97
N PRO A 50 -6.56 -7.60 2.22
CA PRO A 50 -8.03 -7.55 2.37
C PRO A 50 -8.71 -8.83 1.91
N ILE A 51 -8.10 -9.56 0.97
CA ILE A 51 -8.55 -10.84 0.45
C ILE A 51 -7.31 -11.73 0.28
N SER A 52 -7.42 -13.02 0.59
CA SER A 52 -6.39 -14.02 0.30
C SER A 52 -7.01 -15.26 -0.35
N GLY A 53 -6.24 -15.94 -1.19
CA GLY A 53 -6.70 -17.13 -1.93
C GLY A 53 -5.84 -17.43 -3.14
N SER A 54 -6.30 -18.38 -3.96
CA SER A 54 -5.73 -18.67 -5.27
C SER A 54 -6.78 -18.47 -6.35
N PHE A 55 -6.35 -17.98 -7.51
CA PHE A 55 -7.18 -17.90 -8.70
C PHE A 55 -6.78 -19.02 -9.65
N GLN A 56 -7.74 -19.81 -10.12
CA GLN A 56 -7.53 -20.85 -11.14
C GLN A 56 -8.44 -20.57 -12.33
N GLN A 57 -7.85 -20.45 -13.51
CA GLN A 57 -8.58 -20.30 -14.77
C GLN A 57 -8.21 -21.44 -15.72
N ALA A 58 -9.21 -22.07 -16.34
CA ALA A 58 -9.03 -23.21 -17.24
C ALA A 58 -8.09 -22.94 -18.42
N ASN A 59 -8.02 -21.69 -18.90
CA ASN A 59 -7.27 -21.30 -20.11
C ASN A 59 -6.11 -20.33 -19.81
N GLY A 60 -5.72 -20.19 -18.53
CA GLY A 60 -4.68 -19.26 -18.08
C GLY A 60 -5.16 -17.81 -17.94
N ALA A 61 -4.62 -17.12 -16.95
CA ALA A 61 -4.81 -15.68 -16.74
C ALA A 61 -3.56 -14.95 -17.21
N GLN A 62 -3.69 -13.98 -18.11
CA GLN A 62 -2.58 -13.12 -18.52
C GLN A 62 -2.71 -11.74 -17.88
N SER A 63 -1.63 -11.26 -17.25
CA SER A 63 -1.49 -9.89 -16.77
C SER A 63 -0.22 -9.29 -17.37
N THR A 64 -0.36 -8.14 -18.03
CA THR A 64 0.75 -7.44 -18.68
C THR A 64 0.91 -6.09 -18.03
N MET A 65 2.11 -5.81 -17.51
CA MET A 65 2.49 -4.48 -17.01
C MET A 65 3.60 -3.92 -17.88
N THR A 66 3.35 -2.78 -18.52
CA THR A 66 4.34 -2.04 -19.31
C THR A 66 4.77 -0.82 -18.53
N TYR A 67 6.08 -0.58 -18.41
CA TYR A 67 6.62 0.60 -17.74
C TYR A 67 7.74 1.20 -18.58
N GLN A 68 7.93 2.51 -18.46
CA GLN A 68 9.03 3.24 -19.07
C GLN A 68 9.69 4.10 -18.00
N LEU A 69 11.00 3.91 -17.79
CA LEU A 69 11.80 4.67 -16.83
C LEU A 69 12.79 5.54 -17.59
N THR A 70 12.93 6.80 -17.20
CA THR A 70 13.99 7.69 -17.69
C THR A 70 14.68 8.32 -16.49
N ILE A 71 15.98 8.08 -16.34
CA ILE A 71 16.80 8.64 -15.27
C ILE A 71 17.60 9.78 -15.87
N GLN A 72 17.39 11.01 -15.40
CA GLN A 72 18.27 12.13 -15.70
C GLN A 72 19.37 12.21 -14.64
N GLY A 73 20.62 12.01 -15.06
CA GLY A 73 21.80 12.33 -14.26
C GLY A 73 22.04 13.84 -14.19
N MET A 74 22.72 14.28 -13.12
CA MET A 74 23.20 15.65 -12.97
C MET A 74 24.35 15.95 -13.94
#